data_AF-A0A9E1XH44-F1
#
_entry.id   AF-A0A9E1XH44-F1
#
_cell.length_a   1.000
_cell.length_b   1.000
_cell.length_c   1.000
_cell.angle_alpha   90.00
_cell.angle_beta   90.00
_cell.angle_gamma   90.00
#
_symmetry.space_group_name_H-M   'P 1'
#
loop_
_entity.id
_entity.type
_entity.pdbx_description
1 polymer ?
#
loop_
_entity_poly.entity_id
_entity_poly.type
_entity_poly.pdbx_seq_one_letter_code
_entity_poly.pdbx_strand_id
1 'polypeptide(L)'
;MVAKKTSSKSRNYRKEYDNYHGTEKQKKNRAKRNAANELMKKAGKIKKGDGNDVDHKKPMAKGGSSKKSNLAVKPKSKNRSFPRTKKAKTK
;
A
#
# COMPACT_ATOMS: atom_id res chain seq x y z
N MET A 1 -36.85 -13.13 18.16
CA MET A 1 -35.65 -12.45 17.62
C MET A 1 -34.84 -13.46 16.81
N VAL A 2 -34.82 -13.38 15.48
CA VAL A 2 -34.06 -14.33 14.62
C VAL A 2 -32.78 -13.63 14.14
N ALA A 3 -31.62 -14.11 14.59
CA ALA A 3 -30.32 -13.59 14.17
C ALA A 3 -30.06 -13.95 12.69
N LYS A 4 -29.90 -12.92 11.85
CA LYS A 4 -29.63 -13.07 10.41
C LYS A 4 -28.17 -13.52 10.20
N LYS A 5 -27.97 -14.79 9.86
CA LYS A 5 -26.67 -15.39 9.48
C LYS A 5 -26.12 -14.67 8.24
N THR A 6 -25.10 -13.83 8.40
CA THR A 6 -24.40 -13.20 7.27
C THR A 6 -23.47 -14.23 6.64
N SER A 7 -23.77 -14.71 5.43
CA SER A 7 -22.83 -15.59 4.73
C SER A 7 -21.56 -14.79 4.42
N SER A 8 -20.45 -15.11 5.09
CA SER A 8 -19.15 -14.53 4.76
C SER A 8 -18.72 -15.06 3.39
N LYS A 9 -19.01 -14.30 2.33
CA LYS A 9 -18.55 -14.64 0.98
C LYS A 9 -17.02 -14.71 1.01
N SER A 10 -16.47 -15.92 0.90
CA SER A 10 -15.03 -16.15 0.91
C SER A 10 -14.37 -15.32 -0.19
N ARG A 11 -13.33 -14.55 0.15
CA ARG A 11 -12.62 -13.71 -0.83
C ARG A 11 -11.99 -14.61 -1.89
N ASN A 12 -12.35 -14.42 -3.15
CA ASN A 12 -11.73 -15.13 -4.26
C ASN A 12 -10.44 -14.40 -4.68
N TYR A 13 -9.32 -14.80 -4.08
CA TYR A 13 -8.01 -14.20 -4.32
C TYR A 13 -7.54 -14.33 -5.77
N ARG A 14 -7.90 -15.42 -6.47
CA ARG A 14 -7.52 -15.60 -7.87
C ARG A 14 -8.18 -14.55 -8.76
N LYS A 15 -9.49 -14.38 -8.61
CA LYS A 15 -10.26 -13.37 -9.36
C LYS A 15 -9.77 -11.94 -9.08
N GLU A 16 -9.41 -11.62 -7.83
CA GLU A 16 -8.83 -10.30 -7.49
C GLU A 16 -7.46 -10.09 -8.16
N TYR A 17 -6.65 -11.15 -8.20
CA TYR A 17 -5.37 -11.09 -8.87
C TYR A 17 -5.55 -10.82 -10.36
N ASP A 18 -6.35 -11.63 -11.04
CA ASP A 18 -6.56 -11.51 -12.48
C ASP A 18 -7.15 -10.13 -12.85
N ASN A 19 -8.09 -9.62 -12.06
CA ASN A 19 -8.75 -8.33 -12.32
C ASN A 19 -7.90 -7.10 -11.97
N TYR A 20 -6.97 -7.20 -11.02
CA TYR A 20 -6.24 -6.03 -10.51
C TYR A 20 -4.74 -6.27 -10.41
N HIS A 21 -4.29 -7.18 -9.54
CA HIS A 21 -2.87 -7.33 -9.19
C HIS A 21 -2.00 -7.90 -10.32
N GLY A 22 -2.62 -8.59 -11.26
CA GLY A 22 -2.03 -9.22 -12.44
C GLY A 22 -1.89 -8.28 -13.63
N THR A 23 -2.61 -7.16 -13.63
CA THR A 23 -2.51 -6.13 -14.68
C THR A 23 -1.09 -5.57 -14.74
N GLU A 24 -0.60 -5.27 -15.95
CA GLU A 24 0.76 -4.72 -16.12
C GLU A 24 0.99 -3.46 -15.30
N LYS A 25 -0.01 -2.58 -15.25
CA LYS A 25 0.04 -1.33 -14.49
C LYS A 25 0.31 -1.61 -13.01
N GLN A 26 -0.37 -2.59 -12.41
CA GLN A 26 -0.16 -2.94 -11.00
C GLN A 26 1.17 -3.67 -10.77
N LYS A 27 1.61 -4.51 -11.71
CA LYS A 27 2.95 -5.12 -11.68
C LYS A 27 4.05 -4.05 -11.72
N LYS A 28 3.97 -3.09 -12.64
CA LYS A 28 4.89 -1.93 -12.77
C LYS A 28 4.87 -1.08 -11.49
N ASN A 29 3.70 -0.81 -10.92
CA ASN A 29 3.58 -0.08 -9.65
C ASN A 29 4.15 -0.85 -8.46
N ARG A 30 3.99 -2.18 -8.41
CA ARG A 30 4.61 -3.04 -7.38
C ARG A 30 6.13 -2.99 -7.48
N ALA A 31 6.69 -3.15 -8.68
CA ALA A 31 8.14 -3.04 -8.90
C ALA A 31 8.69 -1.68 -8.44
N LYS A 32 8.01 -0.57 -8.76
CA LYS A 32 8.36 0.78 -8.30
C LYS A 32 8.38 0.91 -6.77
N ARG A 33 7.43 0.30 -6.07
CA ARG A 33 7.39 0.31 -4.59
C ARG A 33 8.51 -0.54 -3.99
N ASN A 34 8.78 -1.70 -4.58
CA ASN A 34 9.86 -2.59 -4.12
C ASN A 34 11.22 -1.91 -4.29
N ALA A 35 11.48 -1.29 -5.44
CA ALA A 35 12.69 -0.52 -5.67
C ALA A 35 12.86 0.62 -4.65
N ALA A 36 11.77 1.34 -4.31
CA ALA A 36 11.80 2.37 -3.28
C ALA A 36 12.16 1.81 -1.89
N ASN A 37 11.56 0.68 -1.50
CA ASN A 37 11.88 0.00 -0.24
C ASN A 37 13.34 -0.46 -0.20
N GLU A 38 13.84 -1.07 -1.27
CA GLU A 38 15.23 -1.52 -1.37
C GLU A 38 16.22 -0.37 -1.28
N LEU A 39 15.96 0.75 -1.97
CA LEU A 39 16.79 1.95 -1.91
C LEU A 39 16.87 2.52 -0.48
N MET A 40 15.75 2.57 0.23
CA MET A 40 15.71 3.07 1.60
C MET A 40 16.34 2.10 2.60
N LYS A 41 16.24 0.79 2.34
CA LYS A 41 16.91 -0.24 3.14
C LYS A 41 18.43 -0.19 2.95
N LYS A 42 18.90 -0.06 1.70
CA LYS A 42 20.32 0.12 1.36
C LYS A 42 20.90 1.41 1.94
N ALA A 43 20.10 2.47 2.02
CA ALA A 43 20.49 3.72 2.65
C ALA A 43 20.46 3.68 4.20
N GLY A 44 20.17 2.52 4.82
CA GLY A 44 20.11 2.36 6.27
C GLY A 44 18.93 3.08 6.94
N LYS A 45 17.99 3.64 6.16
CA LYS A 45 16.88 4.44 6.67
C LYS A 45 15.70 3.61 7.15
N ILE A 46 15.60 2.37 6.67
CA ILE A 46 14.63 1.38 7.15
C ILE A 46 15.32 0.04 7.41
N LYS A 47 14.85 -0.70 8.42
CA LYS A 47 15.26 -2.08 8.69
C LYS A 47 14.04 -2.94 8.99
N LYS A 48 14.15 -4.26 8.77
CA LYS A 48 13.05 -5.16 9.11
C LYS A 48 12.80 -5.07 10.62
N GLY A 49 11.61 -4.64 11.02
CA GLY A 49 11.21 -4.57 12.43
C GLY A 49 11.47 -3.23 13.13
N ASP A 50 11.95 -2.18 12.45
CA ASP A 50 12.02 -0.82 13.05
C ASP A 50 10.67 -0.13 13.22
N GLY A 51 9.60 -0.71 12.67
CA GLY A 51 8.28 -0.10 12.70
C GLY A 51 8.12 1.09 11.76
N ASN A 52 9.04 1.28 10.80
CA ASN A 52 8.95 2.30 9.77
C ASN A 52 8.51 1.70 8.43
N ASP A 53 7.81 2.52 7.65
CA ASP A 53 7.44 2.23 6.26
C ASP A 53 7.97 3.35 5.34
N VAL A 54 8.22 3.01 4.07
CA VAL A 54 8.51 4.00 3.02
C VAL A 54 7.20 4.55 2.47
N ASP A 55 7.05 5.87 2.59
CA ASP A 55 5.94 6.62 2.05
C ASP A 55 6.36 7.36 0.77
N HIS A 56 5.41 7.48 -0.16
CA HIS A 56 5.57 8.31 -1.35
C HIS A 56 4.85 9.63 -1.13
N LYS A 57 5.58 10.75 -1.02
CA LYS A 57 5.00 12.09 -0.79
C LYS A 57 3.90 12.40 -1.80
N LYS A 58 4.18 12.15 -3.09
CA LYS A 58 3.20 12.09 -4.16
C LYS A 58 2.88 10.63 -4.49
N PRO A 59 1.62 10.18 -4.38
CA PRO A 59 1.23 8.80 -4.70
C PRO A 59 1.57 8.41 -6.13
N MET A 60 1.94 7.13 -6.36
CA MET A 60 2.17 6.59 -7.72
C MET A 60 0.97 6.77 -8.64
N ALA A 61 -0.25 6.62 -8.10
CA ALA A 61 -1.49 6.80 -8.85
C ALA A 61 -1.73 8.26 -9.28
N LYS A 62 -1.11 9.23 -8.60
CA LYS A 62 -1.21 10.67 -8.90
C LYS A 62 0.01 11.19 -9.65
N GLY A 63 0.84 10.32 -10.24
CA GLY A 63 2.03 10.72 -11.01
C GLY A 63 3.29 10.97 -10.17
N GLY A 64 3.37 10.39 -8.96
CA GLY A 64 4.63 10.40 -8.20
C GLY A 64 5.71 9.50 -8.81
N SER A 65 6.93 9.58 -8.28
CA SER A 65 8.08 8.75 -8.70
C SER A 65 8.73 7.99 -7.54
N SER A 66 9.53 6.95 -7.84
CA SER A 66 10.33 6.22 -6.85
C SER A 66 11.68 6.89 -6.55
N LYS A 67 11.88 8.15 -6.98
CA LYS A 67 13.11 8.90 -6.70
C LYS A 67 13.20 9.27 -5.23
N LYS A 68 14.41 9.28 -4.66
CA LYS A 68 14.66 9.62 -3.24
C LYS A 68 13.98 10.92 -2.78
N SER A 69 13.87 11.91 -3.67
CA SER A 69 13.18 13.19 -3.37
C SER A 69 11.69 13.02 -3.03
N ASN A 70 11.03 12.01 -3.60
CA ASN A 70 9.62 11.68 -3.37
C ASN A 70 9.41 10.59 -2.31
N LEU A 71 10.48 10.02 -1.74
CA LEU A 71 10.40 9.02 -0.68
C LEU A 71 10.57 9.67 0.69
N ALA A 72 9.81 9.19 1.67
CA ALA A 72 9.93 9.57 3.07
C ALA A 72 9.87 8.32 3.94
N VAL A 73 10.57 8.34 5.08
CA VAL A 73 10.39 7.31 6.12
C VAL A 73 9.36 7.82 7.10
N LYS A 74 8.32 7.04 7.35
CA LYS A 74 7.30 7.34 8.35
C LYS A 74 7.07 6.14 9.26
N PRO A 75 6.72 6.36 10.54
CA PRO A 75 6.25 5.27 11.39
C PRO A 75 5.05 4.57 10.75
N LYS A 76 4.99 3.24 10.86
CA LYS A 76 3.90 2.40 10.31
C LYS A 76 2.51 2.88 10.74
N SER A 77 2.39 3.34 11.99
CA SER A 77 1.14 3.84 12.56
C SER A 77 0.64 5.08 11.81
N LYS A 78 1.56 5.98 11.45
CA LYS A 78 1.25 7.21 10.71
C LYS A 78 1.05 6.96 9.22
N ASN A 79 1.77 6.00 8.62
CA ASN A 79 1.65 5.72 7.19
C ASN A 79 0.40 4.90 6.86
N ARG A 80 0.05 3.93 7.71
CA ARG A 80 -1.09 3.03 7.48
C ARG A 80 -2.40 3.62 8.01
N SER A 81 -2.34 4.58 8.92
CA SER A 81 -3.51 5.29 9.43
C SER A 81 -3.69 6.61 8.71
N PHE A 82 -4.84 6.77 8.06
CA PHE A 82 -5.29 8.05 7.54
C PHE A 82 -6.80 8.14 7.72
N PRO A 83 -7.32 9.33 8.08
CA PRO A 83 -8.74 9.50 8.32
C PRO A 83 -9.50 9.12 7.03
N ARG A 84 -10.50 8.28 7.19
CA ARG A 84 -11.37 7.83 6.11
C ARG A 84 -12.81 8.18 6.47
N THR A 85 -13.58 8.54 5.46
CA THR A 85 -15.04 8.63 5.55
C THR A 85 -15.64 7.25 5.80
N LYS A 86 -16.91 7.18 6.23
CA LYS A 86 -17.66 5.92 6.39
C LYS A 86 -17.68 5.06 5.11
N LYS A 87 -17.49 5.67 3.93
CA LYS A 87 -17.41 5.00 2.62
C LYS A 87 -15.98 4.61 2.22
N ALA A 88 -15.04 4.56 3.17
CA ALA A 88 -13.63 4.22 2.98
C ALA A 88 -12.84 5.14 2.02
N LYS A 89 -13.40 6.29 1.62
CA LYS A 89 -12.63 7.35 0.94
C LYS A 89 -11.76 8.09 1.96
N THR A 90 -10.55 8.46 1.59
CA THR A 90 -9.71 9.39 2.37
C THR A 90 -10.52 10.65 2.70
N LYS A 91 -10.50 11.08 3.95
CA LYS A 91 -11.16 12.32 4.40
C LYS A 91 -10.40 13.53 3.90
#